data_AF-A0A454A100-F1
#
_entry.id   AF-A0A454A100-F1
#
_cell.length_a   1.000
_cell.length_b   1.000
_cell.length_c   1.000
_cell.angle_alpha   90.00
_cell.angle_beta   90.00
_cell.angle_gamma   90.00
#
_symmetry.space_group_name_H-M   'P 1'
#
loop_
_entity.id
_entity.type
_entity.pdbx_description
1 polymer ?
#
loop_
_entity_poly.entity_id
_entity_poly.type
_entity_poly.pdbx_seq_one_letter_code
_entity_poly.pdbx_strand_id
1 'polypeptide(L)'
;MGSVSKELLANTLTGNDAAKGVGVLIEGLKNTKSAQMVLKPNDATSIYKDYETENDTTGGIFPDNGNGGTSQPLHFQATLKQDGNIAIEPGDFKATSTFQVTYP
;
A
#
# COMPACT_ATOMS: atom_id res chain seq x y z
N MET A 1 4.94 21.07 3.90
CA MET A 1 5.65 19.82 4.22
C MET A 1 5.23 18.77 3.21
N GLY A 2 6.17 17.95 2.74
CA GLY A 2 5.98 16.91 1.73
C GLY A 2 7.33 16.25 1.48
N SER A 3 7.33 14.99 1.04
CA SER A 3 8.56 14.35 0.61
C SER A 3 9.04 14.96 -0.70
N VAL A 4 10.35 15.05 -0.89
CA VAL A 4 10.94 15.43 -2.19
C VAL A 4 10.64 14.36 -3.21
N SER A 5 10.75 13.09 -2.80
CA SER A 5 10.25 11.97 -3.58
C SER A 5 8.73 11.93 -3.57
N LYS A 6 8.14 11.86 -4.77
CA LYS A 6 6.70 11.60 -4.94
C LYS A 6 6.29 10.16 -4.64
N GLU A 7 7.24 9.30 -4.33
CA GLU A 7 7.01 7.88 -4.05
C GLU A 7 6.98 7.58 -2.55
N LEU A 8 7.41 8.53 -1.71
CA LEU A 8 7.53 8.35 -0.27
C LEU A 8 6.38 9.02 0.48
N LEU A 9 5.92 8.36 1.53
CA LEU A 9 5.10 8.97 2.57
C LEU A 9 5.99 9.77 3.52
N ALA A 10 5.73 11.06 3.62
CA ALA A 10 6.48 11.97 4.48
C ALA A 10 6.17 11.76 5.96
N ASN A 11 7.10 12.20 6.83
CA ASN A 11 6.83 12.32 8.25
C ASN A 11 5.69 13.34 8.49
N THR A 12 4.66 12.90 9.20
CA THR A 12 3.49 13.71 9.59
C THR A 12 3.71 14.43 10.92
N LEU A 13 4.72 14.01 11.71
CA LEU A 13 5.10 14.72 12.91
C LEU A 13 5.79 16.04 12.56
N THR A 14 5.51 17.06 13.35
CA THR A 14 6.06 18.40 13.21
C THR A 14 6.68 18.83 14.54
N GLY A 15 7.84 19.47 14.51
CA GLY A 15 8.55 19.92 15.71
C GLY A 15 10.03 19.62 15.63
N ASN A 16 10.77 19.98 16.67
CA ASN A 16 12.22 19.77 16.73
C ASN A 16 12.60 18.30 16.92
N ASP A 17 11.70 17.50 17.48
CA ASP A 17 11.92 16.07 17.74
C ASP A 17 11.50 15.18 16.55
N ALA A 18 10.97 15.76 15.48
CA ALA A 18 10.56 14.99 14.30
C ALA A 18 11.76 14.65 13.41
N ALA A 19 11.88 13.38 13.02
CA ALA A 19 12.89 12.92 12.08
C ALA A 19 12.76 13.63 10.73
N LYS A 20 13.90 13.94 10.10
CA LYS A 20 13.97 14.58 8.77
C LYS A 20 14.79 13.75 7.79
N GLY A 21 14.59 14.02 6.50
CA GLY A 21 15.34 13.38 5.42
C GLY A 21 15.00 11.92 5.17
N VAL A 22 13.92 11.41 5.75
CA VAL A 22 13.41 10.05 5.53
C VAL A 22 11.92 10.08 5.22
N GLY A 23 11.48 9.10 4.45
CA GLY A 23 10.08 8.78 4.21
C GLY A 23 9.87 7.28 4.10
N VAL A 24 8.63 6.85 4.01
CA VAL A 24 8.28 5.42 3.85
C VAL A 24 7.89 5.14 2.41
N LEU A 25 8.59 4.21 1.76
CA LEU A 25 8.20 3.62 0.49
C LEU A 25 7.22 2.47 0.77
N ILE A 26 6.09 2.46 0.06
CA ILE A 26 5.14 1.36 0.10
C ILE A 26 5.20 0.58 -1.21
N GLU A 27 5.30 -0.74 -1.11
CA GLU A 27 5.31 -1.65 -2.25
C GLU A 27 4.22 -2.71 -2.09
N GLY A 28 3.45 -2.95 -3.15
CA GLY A 28 2.64 -4.16 -3.28
C GLY A 28 3.56 -5.33 -3.62
N LEU A 29 3.45 -6.44 -2.89
CA LEU A 29 4.31 -7.61 -3.11
C LEU A 29 3.88 -8.39 -4.34
N LYS A 30 4.82 -9.06 -5.03
CA LYS A 30 4.50 -9.86 -6.21
C LYS A 30 3.46 -10.94 -5.90
N ASN A 31 2.44 -11.07 -6.76
CA ASN A 31 1.44 -12.15 -6.71
C ASN A 31 1.16 -12.67 -8.15
N THR A 32 0.05 -13.41 -8.35
CA THR A 32 -0.33 -13.96 -9.66
C THR A 32 -0.99 -12.96 -10.61
N LYS A 33 -1.48 -11.82 -10.09
CA LYS A 33 -2.19 -10.75 -10.82
C LYS A 33 -1.35 -9.50 -11.06
N SER A 34 -0.30 -9.27 -10.26
CA SER A 34 0.56 -8.09 -10.25
C SER A 34 2.03 -8.46 -10.01
N ALA A 35 2.93 -7.80 -10.74
CA ALA A 35 4.33 -7.76 -10.36
C ALA A 35 4.51 -6.93 -9.07
N GLN A 36 5.65 -7.10 -8.38
CA GLN A 36 6.02 -6.18 -7.30
C GLN A 36 6.12 -4.76 -7.85
N MET A 37 5.50 -3.81 -7.15
CA MET A 37 5.47 -2.42 -7.60
C MET A 37 5.39 -1.43 -6.44
N VAL A 38 5.96 -0.25 -6.64
CA VAL A 38 5.79 0.90 -5.75
C VAL A 38 4.37 1.46 -5.90
N LEU A 39 3.71 1.69 -4.77
CA LEU A 39 2.43 2.39 -4.69
C LEU A 39 2.68 3.87 -4.41
N LYS A 40 2.63 4.69 -5.47
CA LYS A 40 2.91 6.13 -5.36
C LYS A 40 1.69 6.86 -4.78
N PRO A 41 1.86 7.64 -3.71
CA PRO A 41 0.76 8.44 -3.16
C PRO A 41 0.15 9.40 -4.20
N ASN A 42 -1.18 9.48 -4.24
CA ASN A 42 -1.95 10.35 -5.12
C ASN A 42 -1.72 10.12 -6.64
N ASP A 43 -1.25 8.94 -7.02
CA ASP A 43 -1.13 8.53 -8.42
C ASP A 43 -2.20 7.50 -8.77
N ALA A 44 -3.17 7.90 -9.59
CA ALA A 44 -4.28 7.03 -10.00
C ALA A 44 -3.82 5.82 -10.84
N THR A 45 -2.58 5.82 -11.34
CA THR A 45 -1.99 4.68 -12.07
C THR A 45 -1.29 3.67 -11.14
N SER A 46 -1.11 4.01 -9.86
CA SER A 46 -0.56 3.10 -8.83
C SER A 46 -1.60 2.09 -8.36
N ILE A 47 -1.94 1.15 -9.25
CA ILE A 47 -2.96 0.13 -9.02
C ILE A 47 -2.29 -1.23 -8.80
N TYR A 48 -2.38 -1.75 -7.57
CA TYR A 48 -2.01 -3.12 -7.23
C TYR A 48 -3.24 -4.02 -7.25
N LYS A 49 -3.18 -5.10 -8.04
CA LYS A 49 -4.27 -6.08 -8.17
C LYS A 49 -3.92 -7.33 -7.39
N ASP A 50 -4.86 -7.78 -6.58
CA ASP A 50 -4.83 -9.06 -5.88
C ASP A 50 -6.27 -9.49 -5.67
N TYR A 51 -6.65 -10.63 -6.24
CA TYR A 51 -8.00 -11.15 -6.14
C TYR A 51 -8.01 -12.65 -6.41
N GLU A 52 -8.83 -13.35 -5.63
CA GLU A 52 -9.10 -14.77 -5.82
C GLU A 52 -9.78 -15.03 -7.16
N THR A 53 -9.60 -16.24 -7.69
CA THR A 53 -10.37 -16.71 -8.84
C THR A 53 -11.37 -17.73 -8.36
N GLU A 54 -12.64 -17.34 -8.29
CA GLU A 54 -13.72 -18.26 -7.97
C GLU A 54 -14.04 -19.11 -9.20
N ASN A 55 -13.65 -20.38 -9.18
CA ASN A 55 -14.09 -21.35 -10.19
C ASN A 55 -15.40 -21.99 -9.72
N ASP A 56 -16.53 -21.47 -10.18
CA ASP A 56 -17.82 -22.14 -10.03
C ASP A 56 -17.91 -23.32 -11.01
N THR A 57 -17.78 -24.54 -10.49
CA THR A 57 -17.97 -25.78 -11.26
C THR A 57 -19.37 -26.37 -11.11
N THR A 58 -20.30 -25.68 -10.45
CA THR A 58 -21.58 -26.26 -9.96
C THR A 58 -22.82 -25.84 -10.75
N GLY A 59 -22.70 -24.98 -11.75
CA GLY A 59 -23.75 -24.81 -12.77
C GLY A 59 -25.06 -24.18 -12.29
N GLY A 60 -25.05 -23.48 -11.15
CA GLY A 60 -26.17 -22.68 -10.65
C GLY A 60 -27.30 -23.48 -10.01
N ILE A 61 -27.40 -23.38 -8.67
CA ILE A 61 -28.55 -22.94 -7.85
C ILE A 61 -28.15 -23.23 -6.39
N PHE A 62 -27.97 -22.18 -5.57
CA PHE A 62 -27.67 -22.30 -4.14
C PHE A 62 -28.88 -21.86 -3.31
N PRO A 63 -29.44 -22.72 -2.43
CA PRO A 63 -30.22 -22.21 -1.32
C PRO A 63 -29.40 -22.03 -0.03
N ASP A 64 -28.28 -22.72 0.21
CA ASP A 64 -27.72 -22.70 1.59
C ASP A 64 -26.25 -23.12 1.84
N ASN A 65 -25.33 -23.08 0.85
CA ASN A 65 -23.94 -23.54 1.05
C ASN A 65 -22.83 -22.49 0.76
N GLY A 66 -23.14 -21.18 0.75
CA GLY A 66 -22.18 -20.18 0.28
C GLY A 66 -22.28 -18.80 0.94
N ASN A 67 -22.90 -18.69 2.11
CA ASN A 67 -23.02 -17.43 2.84
C ASN A 67 -21.70 -16.99 3.53
N GLY A 68 -20.56 -17.58 3.14
CA GLY A 68 -19.23 -17.18 3.58
C GLY A 68 -18.64 -16.25 2.54
N GLY A 69 -18.68 -14.94 2.79
CA GLY A 69 -17.95 -13.99 1.95
C GLY A 69 -16.49 -14.43 1.76
N THR A 70 -15.94 -14.17 0.57
CA THR A 70 -14.54 -14.46 0.29
C THR A 70 -13.65 -13.50 1.09
N SER A 71 -12.50 -13.98 1.56
CA SER A 71 -11.51 -13.19 2.29
C SER A 71 -10.20 -13.20 1.51
N GLN A 72 -9.79 -12.03 1.01
CA GLN A 72 -8.54 -11.86 0.27
C GLN A 72 -7.55 -11.08 1.14
N PRO A 73 -6.46 -11.71 1.64
CA PRO A 73 -5.35 -10.97 2.22
C PRO A 73 -4.63 -10.18 1.13
N LEU A 74 -4.29 -8.92 1.42
CA LEU A 74 -3.46 -8.08 0.57
C LEU A 74 -2.07 -7.93 1.20
N HIS A 75 -1.01 -8.16 0.43
CA HIS A 75 0.36 -8.19 0.94
C HIS A 75 1.16 -6.96 0.50
N PHE A 76 1.64 -6.19 1.48
CA PHE A 76 2.43 -4.98 1.26
C PHE A 76 3.73 -5.01 2.07
N GLN A 77 4.72 -4.26 1.61
CA GLN A 77 5.95 -3.97 2.33
C GLN A 77 6.11 -2.46 2.51
N ALA A 78 6.53 -2.05 3.71
CA ALA A 78 6.87 -0.67 4.04
C ALA A 78 8.36 -0.59 4.37
N THR A 79 9.09 0.30 3.70
CA THR A 79 10.54 0.47 3.86
C THR A 79 10.86 1.93 4.14
N LEU A 80 11.57 2.22 5.24
CA LEU A 80 12.16 3.54 5.47
C LEU A 80 13.26 3.79 4.43
N LYS A 81 13.15 4.90 3.70
CA LYS A 81 14.13 5.33 2.70
C LYS A 81 14.50 6.80 2.91
N GLN A 82 15.75 7.13 2.59
CA GLN A 82 16.18 8.52 2.52
C GLN A 82 15.38 9.27 1.46
N ASP A 83 14.95 10.48 1.79
CA ASP A 83 14.16 11.32 0.91
C ASP A 83 15.07 12.17 0.01
N GLY A 84 15.41 11.61 -1.15
CA GLY A 84 16.37 12.20 -2.07
C GLY A 84 17.74 12.39 -1.41
N ASN A 85 18.26 13.61 -1.48
CA ASN A 85 19.55 13.98 -0.89
C ASN A 85 19.40 14.79 0.41
N ILE A 86 18.21 14.82 1.02
CA ILE A 86 18.02 15.51 2.30
C ILE A 86 18.84 14.77 3.37
N ALA A 87 19.59 15.52 4.17
CA ALA A 87 20.34 14.97 5.30
C ALA A 87 19.37 14.29 6.29
N ILE A 88 19.72 13.10 6.74
CA ILE A 88 18.93 12.38 7.74
C ILE A 88 19.21 13.01 9.10
N GLU A 89 18.17 13.51 9.75
CA GLU A 89 18.21 13.97 11.13
C GLU A 89 17.40 13.02 12.01
N PRO A 90 17.94 12.59 13.17
CA PRO A 90 17.24 11.68 14.06
C PRO A 90 15.99 12.32 14.66
N GLY A 91 15.04 11.49 15.06
CA GLY A 91 13.81 11.92 15.72
C GLY A 91 12.69 10.90 15.58
N ASP A 92 11.50 11.29 16.01
CA ASP A 92 10.29 10.50 15.88
C ASP A 92 9.76 10.56 14.45
N PHE A 93 9.25 9.42 13.98
CA PHE A 93 8.68 9.29 12.65
C PHE A 93 7.28 8.68 12.71
N LYS A 94 6.32 9.33 12.04
CA LYS A 94 4.99 8.77 11.79
C LYS A 94 4.56 9.13 10.37
N ALA A 95 4.18 8.12 9.59
CA ALA A 95 3.52 8.32 8.31
C ALA A 95 2.09 7.73 8.37
N THR A 96 1.18 8.31 7.60
CA THR A 96 -0.19 7.79 7.47
C THR A 96 -0.57 7.86 5.99
N SER A 97 -1.19 6.79 5.48
CA SER A 97 -1.69 6.69 4.12
C SER A 97 -3.09 6.10 4.12
N THR A 98 -3.87 6.42 3.10
CA THR A 98 -5.20 5.86 2.85
C THR A 98 -5.18 5.16 1.50
N PHE A 99 -5.63 3.91 1.47
CA PHE A 99 -5.79 3.13 0.25
C PHE A 99 -7.27 3.07 -0.11
N GLN A 100 -7.58 3.21 -1.40
CA GLN A 100 -8.90 2.93 -1.93
C GLN A 100 -8.90 1.52 -2.54
N VAL A 101 -9.80 0.66 -2.06
CA VAL A 101 -10.00 -0.69 -2.59
C VAL A 101 -11.28 -0.70 -3.41
N THR A 102 -11.19 -1.20 -4.64
CA THR A 102 -12.33 -1.39 -5.55
C THR A 102 -12.40 -2.85 -5.97
N TYR A 103 -13.62 -3.37 -6.04
CA TYR A 103 -13.90 -4.73 -6.52
C TYR A 103 -14.47 -4.65 -7.94
N PRO A 104 -14.02 -5.52 -8.87
CA PRO A 104 -14.57 -5.60 -10.22
C PRO A 104 -16.00 -6.18 -10.24
#